data_AF-A0A3D1RK51-F1
#
_entry.id   AF-A0A3D1RK51-F1
#
_cell.length_a   1.000
_cell.length_b   1.000
_cell.length_c   1.000
_cell.angle_alpha   90.00
_cell.angle_beta   90.00
_cell.angle_gamma   90.00
#
_symmetry.space_group_name_H-M   'P 1'
#
loop_
_entity.id
_entity.type
_entity.pdbx_description
1 polymer ?
#
loop_
_entity_poly.entity_id
_entity_poly.type
_entity_poly.pdbx_seq_one_letter_code
_entity_poly.pdbx_strand_id
1 'polypeptide(L)' 'MNVNNKLYLNVKTDPNYSDILRNTYDYIIPAYHMNKEHWNTIIVDEKVDENLVKELIEQSYQLTK' A
#
# COMPACT_ATOMS: atom_id res chain seq x y z
N MET A 1 -7.19 -4.13 7.61
CA MET A 1 -7.36 -5.50 8.13
C MET A 1 -6.31 -5.72 9.22
N ASN A 2 -6.68 -6.26 10.39
CA ASN A 2 -5.69 -6.65 11.40
C ASN A 2 -5.41 -8.15 11.27
N VAL A 3 -4.14 -8.54 11.08
CA VAL A 3 -3.71 -9.95 11.04
C VAL A 3 -2.47 -10.10 11.91
N ASN A 4 -2.47 -11.06 12.84
CA ASN A 4 -1.34 -11.32 13.74
C ASN A 4 -0.79 -10.05 14.42
N ASN A 5 -1.69 -9.19 14.91
CA ASN A 5 -1.36 -7.92 15.57
C ASN A 5 -0.64 -6.88 14.69
N LYS A 6 -0.68 -7.04 13.36
CA LYS A 6 -0.23 -6.06 12.38
C LYS A 6 -1.41 -5.50 11.61
N LEU A 7 -1.35 -4.20 11.30
CA LEU A 7 -2.36 -3.52 10.49
C LEU A 7 -1.96 -3.60 9.01
N TYR A 8 -2.87 -4.11 8.19
CA TYR A 8 -2.75 -4.20 6.75
C TYR A 8 -3.70 -3.18 6.12
N LEU A 9 -3.14 -2.21 5.41
CA LEU A 9 -3.85 -1.13 4.76
C LEU A 9 -3.81 -1.32 3.24
N ASN A 10 -4.98 -1.46 2.61
CA ASN A 10 -5.05 -1.52 1.16
C ASN A 10 -5.18 -0.10 0.59
N VAL A 11 -4.32 0.22 -0.38
CA VAL A 11 -4.35 1.48 -1.13
C VAL A 11 -4.36 1.20 -2.62
N LYS A 12 -5.10 2.01 -3.36
CA LYS A 12 -5.08 2.02 -4.82
C LYS A 12 -3.87 2.83 -5.28
N THR A 13 -3.16 2.31 -6.27
CA THR A 13 -1.93 2.91 -6.80
C THR A 13 -1.97 2.87 -8.31
N ASP A 14 -1.18 3.74 -8.94
CA ASP A 14 -0.96 3.67 -10.37
C ASP A 14 -0.14 2.39 -10.71
N PRO A 15 -0.59 1.56 -11.66
CA PRO A 15 0.12 0.34 -12.08
C PRO A 15 1.58 0.57 -12.44
N ASN A 16 1.92 1.72 -13.03
CA ASN A 16 3.29 2.04 -13.47
C ASN A 16 4.28 2.16 -12.30
N TYR A 17 3.78 2.45 -11.10
CA TYR A 17 4.60 2.64 -9.90
C TYR A 17 4.48 1.48 -8.90
N SER A 18 3.51 0.59 -9.09
CA SER A 18 3.19 -0.46 -8.12
C SER A 18 4.34 -1.44 -7.92
N ASP A 19 5.05 -1.82 -9.00
CA ASP A 19 6.22 -2.70 -8.89
C ASP A 19 7.42 -1.98 -8.26
N ILE A 20 7.60 -0.68 -8.54
CA ILE A 20 8.68 0.13 -7.93
C ILE A 20 8.48 0.19 -6.42
N LEU A 21 7.26 0.50 -5.96
CA LEU A 21 6.93 0.56 -4.53
C LEU A 21 7.23 -0.78 -3.84
N ARG A 22 6.81 -1.89 -4.43
CA ARG A 22 7.03 -3.25 -3.90
C ARG A 22 8.51 -3.67 -3.89
N ASN A 23 9.31 -3.20 -4.84
CA ASN A 23 10.75 -3.46 -4.87
C ASN A 23 11.55 -2.53 -3.95
N THR A 24 10.99 -1.38 -3.59
CA THR A 24 11.69 -0.37 -2.78
C THR A 24 11.41 -0.53 -1.28
N TYR A 25 10.21 -0.97 -0.91
CA TYR A 25 9.76 -1.03 0.47
C TYR A 25 9.28 -2.43 0.86
N ASP A 26 10.01 -3.08 1.77
CA ASP A 26 9.70 -4.44 2.25
C ASP A 26 8.31 -4.58 2.90
N TYR A 27 7.74 -3.46 3.36
CA TYR A 27 6.41 -3.40 3.98
C TYR A 27 5.28 -3.13 2.99
N ILE A 28 5.57 -3.01 1.68
CA ILE A 28 4.56 -2.89 0.62
C ILE A 28 4.54 -4.19 -0.17
N ILE A 29 3.40 -4.88 -0.13
CA ILE A 29 3.22 -6.19 -0.78
C ILE A 29 2.07 -6.14 -1.79
N PRO A 30 2.01 -7.09 -2.75
CA PRO A 30 0.87 -7.21 -3.65
C PRO A 30 -0.44 -7.31 -2.87
N ALA A 31 -1.49 -6.64 -3.34
CA ALA A 31 -2.70 -6.55 -2.54
C ALA A 31 -3.34 -7.91 -2.24
N TYR A 32 -3.80 -8.05 -0.99
CA TYR A 32 -4.60 -9.17 -0.54
C TYR A 32 -6.07 -8.98 -0.96
N HIS A 33 -6.66 -9.99 -1.61
CA HIS A 33 -8.03 -10.03 -2.16
C HIS A 33 -8.42 -8.97 -3.20
N MET A 34 -7.54 -8.03 -3.55
CA MET A 34 -7.78 -7.02 -4.59
C MET A 34 -6.99 -7.31 -5.87
N ASN A 35 -7.26 -6.53 -6.93
CA ASN A 35 -6.47 -6.57 -8.16
C ASN A 35 -5.04 -6.05 -7.87
N LYS A 36 -4.05 -6.94 -7.99
CA LYS A 36 -2.63 -6.69 -7.66
C LYS A 36 -1.92 -5.69 -8.59
N GLU A 37 -2.52 -5.39 -9.74
CA GLU A 37 -2.03 -4.37 -10.65
C GLU A 37 -2.36 -2.96 -10.16
N HIS A 38 -3.54 -2.78 -9.56
CA HIS A 38 -4.05 -1.46 -9.15
C HIS A 38 -4.00 -1.22 -7.65
N TRP A 39 -3.75 -2.26 -6.86
CA TRP A 39 -3.80 -2.17 -5.40
C TRP A 39 -2.54 -2.78 -4.80
N ASN A 40 -2.08 -2.12 -3.74
CA ASN A 40 -1.05 -2.63 -2.85
C ASN A 40 -1.58 -2.75 -1.43
N THR A 41 -0.96 -3.61 -0.64
CA THR A 41 -1.17 -3.69 0.81
C THR A 41 0.07 -3.19 1.53
N ILE A 42 -0.11 -2.20 2.40
CA ILE A 42 0.92 -1.66 3.29
C ILE A 42 0.78 -2.37 4.64
N ILE A 43 1.86 -2.97 5.12
CA ILE A 43 1.97 -3.51 6.47
C ILE A 43 2.42 -2.39 7.39
N VAL A 44 1.50 -1.83 8.16
CA VAL A 44 1.75 -0.72 9.08
C VAL A 44 2.31 -1.28 10.39
N ASP A 45 3.63 -1.16 10.54
CA ASP A 45 4.38 -1.41 11.77
C ASP A 45 5.44 -0.31 12.00
N GLU A 46 6.30 -0.48 12.99
CA GLU A 46 7.32 0.50 13.41
C GLU A 46 8.36 0.87 12.33
N LYS A 47 8.42 0.14 11.21
CA LYS A 47 9.39 0.37 10.13
C LYS A 47 8.87 1.28 9.02
N VAL A 48 7.60 1.65 9.03
CA VAL A 48 7.00 2.40 7.92
C VAL A 48 7.43 3.86 7.94
N ASP A 49 7.60 4.42 6.74
CA ASP A 49 7.68 5.88 6.58
C ASP A 49 6.25 6.45 6.61
N GLU A 50 5.91 7.13 7.71
CA GLU A 50 4.57 7.72 7.87
C GLU A 50 4.20 8.73 6.78
N ASN A 51 5.17 9.47 6.24
CA ASN A 51 4.91 10.47 5.20
C ASN A 51 4.55 9.79 3.89
N LEU A 52 5.28 8.74 3.52
CA LEU A 52 4.96 7.92 2.36
C LEU A 52 3.57 7.29 2.49
N VAL A 53 3.23 6.74 3.66
CA VAL A 53 1.91 6.14 3.88
C VAL A 53 0.80 7.17 3.69
N LYS A 54 0.95 8.38 4.24
CA LYS A 54 -0.02 9.48 4.06
C LYS A 54 -0.16 9.88 2.59
N GLU A 55 0.95 9.96 1.86
CA GLU A 55 0.95 10.26 0.42
C GLU A 55 0.21 9.18 -0.37
N LEU A 56 0.47 7.89 -0.11
CA LEU A 56 -0.19 6.78 -0.79
C LEU A 56 -1.69 6.73 -0.49
N ILE A 57 -2.11 7.11 0.73
CA ILE A 57 -3.53 7.25 1.07
C ILE A 57 -4.18 8.36 0.24
N GLU A 58 -3.54 9.52 0.14
CA GLU A 58 -4.05 10.66 -0.63
C GLU A 58 -4.14 10.31 -2.12
N GLN A 59 -3.08 9.73 -2.70
CA GLN A 59 -3.07 9.26 -4.09
C GLN A 59 -4.19 8.24 -4.35
N SER A 60 -4.36 7.27 -3.44
CA SER A 60 -5.44 6.30 -3.52
C SER A 60 -6.82 6.97 -3.52
N TYR A 61 -7.02 7.99 -2.69
CA TYR A 61 -8.27 8.75 -2.64
C TYR A 61 -8.55 9.44 -3.98
N GLN A 62 -7.56 10.11 -4.57
CA GLN A 62 -7.72 10.76 -5.88
C GLN A 62 -8.02 9.78 -7.02
N LEU A 63 -7.48 8.55 -6.98
CA LEU A 63 -7.75 7.49 -7.96
C LEU A 63 -9.15 6.84 -7.81
N THR A 64 -9.93 7.25 -6.82
CA THR A 64 -11.27 6.70 -6.50
C THR A 64 -12.38 7.74 -6.57
N LYS A 65 -12.08 8.97 -6.98
CA LYS A 65 -13.09 9.97 -7.34
C LYS A 65 -13.77 9.68 -8.67
#